data_AF-T1EJ65-F1
#
_entry.id   AF-T1EJ65-F1
#
_cell.length_a   1.000
_cell.length_b   1.000
_cell.length_c   1.000
_cell.angle_alpha   90.00
_cell.angle_beta   90.00
_cell.angle_gamma   90.00
#
_symmetry.space_group_name_H-M   'P 1'
#
loop_
_entity.id
_entity.type
_entity.pdbx_description
1 polymer ?
#
loop_
_entity_poly.entity_id
_entity_poly.type
_entity_poly.pdbx_seq_one_letter_code
_entity_poly.pdbx_strand_id
1 'polypeptide(L)'
;EKEQLETWKQSRPGERILDIDIPQSNGLNDMRIDPEQLSCLNFLWDSQQECSAYIKLNAISTEFTAKRHGGEKGVSFRIQQCTSRPGCPSSDCTPKLIHCASCQVKVFKPKGADRKYKTDKEKIEKKSESEKEKYQPSFEYTVLSE
;
A
#
# COMPACT_ATOMS: atom_id res chain seq x y z
N GLU A 1 6.96 0.19 -15.45
CA GLU A 1 6.91 0.79 -14.10
C GLU A 1 7.45 2.22 -14.09
N LYS A 2 8.77 2.45 -14.28
CA LYS A 2 9.36 3.81 -14.24
C LYS A 2 8.65 4.84 -15.15
N GLU A 3 8.36 4.49 -16.39
CA GLU A 3 7.67 5.39 -17.33
C GLU A 3 6.25 5.78 -16.86
N GLN A 4 5.51 4.84 -16.26
CA GLN A 4 4.16 5.11 -15.74
C GLN A 4 4.21 5.98 -14.48
N LEU A 5 5.21 5.77 -13.62
CA LEU A 5 5.46 6.61 -12.45
C LEU A 5 5.83 8.04 -12.86
N GLU A 6 6.70 8.21 -13.86
CA GLU A 6 7.04 9.53 -14.40
C GLU A 6 5.83 10.21 -15.04
N THR A 7 5.03 9.47 -15.81
CA THR A 7 3.77 9.99 -16.37
C THR A 7 2.83 10.45 -15.26
N TRP A 8 2.71 9.68 -14.18
CA TRP A 8 1.88 10.03 -13.03
C TRP A 8 2.39 11.30 -12.34
N LYS A 9 3.70 11.36 -12.07
CA LYS A 9 4.40 12.52 -11.48
C LYS A 9 4.17 13.79 -12.29
N GLN A 10 4.27 13.72 -13.61
CA GLN A 10 4.02 14.87 -14.50
C GLN A 10 2.56 15.32 -14.50
N SER A 11 1.62 14.38 -14.38
CA SER A 11 0.19 14.70 -14.34
C SER A 11 -0.26 15.31 -13.01
N ARG A 12 0.51 15.11 -11.93
CA ARG A 12 0.19 15.59 -10.58
C ARG A 12 1.42 16.19 -9.89
N PRO A 13 1.83 17.40 -10.28
CA PRO A 13 3.02 18.02 -9.72
C PRO A 13 2.84 18.28 -8.22
N GLY A 14 3.82 17.83 -7.42
CA GLY A 14 3.83 18.02 -5.96
C GLY A 14 3.05 16.96 -5.16
N GLU A 15 2.31 16.05 -5.82
CA GLU A 15 1.68 14.92 -5.13
C GLU A 15 2.63 13.74 -5.01
N ARG A 16 2.52 13.01 -3.89
CA ARG A 16 3.19 11.72 -3.66
C ARG A 16 2.22 10.57 -3.94
N ILE A 17 2.74 9.44 -4.40
CA ILE A 17 1.91 8.23 -4.61
C ILE A 17 1.51 7.64 -3.27
N LEU A 18 2.46 7.56 -2.35
CA LEU A 18 2.29 7.06 -0.99
C LEU A 18 2.62 8.19 -0.01
N ASP A 19 1.66 8.48 0.86
CA ASP A 19 1.77 9.50 1.90
C ASP A 19 1.30 8.96 3.26
N ILE A 20 1.54 9.70 4.34
CA ILE A 20 1.16 9.30 5.69
C ILE A 20 0.32 10.39 6.37
N ASP A 21 -0.78 9.97 6.97
CA ASP A 21 -1.66 10.82 7.78
C ASP A 21 -1.10 10.88 9.20
N ILE A 22 -0.18 11.82 9.43
CA ILE A 22 0.47 12.00 10.75
C ILE A 22 -0.57 12.22 11.86
N PRO A 23 -1.60 13.09 11.70
CA PRO A 23 -2.63 13.27 12.74
C PRO A 23 -3.38 12.00 13.16
N GLN A 24 -3.57 11.04 12.25
CA GLN A 24 -4.21 9.75 12.55
C GLN A 24 -3.22 8.69 13.06
N SER A 25 -1.93 8.87 12.78
CA SER A 25 -0.87 7.92 13.13
C SER A 25 -0.37 8.10 14.56
N ASN A 26 0.14 7.03 15.16
CA ASN A 26 0.67 7.03 16.51
C ASN A 26 2.03 6.30 16.60
N GLY A 27 2.93 6.79 17.45
CA GLY A 27 4.22 6.14 17.71
C GLY A 27 5.26 6.26 16.59
N LEU A 28 5.03 7.11 15.59
CA LEU A 28 5.98 7.38 14.51
C LEU A 28 7.03 8.40 14.95
N ASN A 29 8.30 8.04 14.78
CA ASN A 29 9.47 8.86 15.10
C ASN A 29 10.33 9.08 13.84
N ASP A 30 11.11 10.17 13.80
CA ASP A 30 12.08 10.46 12.73
C ASP A 30 11.57 10.12 11.31
N MET A 31 10.50 10.78 10.90
CA MET A 31 9.89 10.54 9.60
C MET A 31 10.76 11.14 8.49
N ARG A 32 11.26 10.29 7.61
CA ARG A 32 12.14 10.64 6.49
C ARG A 32 11.39 10.50 5.17
N ILE A 33 10.94 11.64 4.66
CA ILE A 33 10.26 11.75 3.37
C ILE A 33 11.26 12.27 2.35
N ASP A 34 11.64 11.42 1.40
CA ASP A 34 12.47 11.80 0.27
C ASP A 34 11.57 12.36 -0.85
N PRO A 35 11.74 13.65 -1.26
CA PRO A 35 10.97 14.26 -2.35
C PRO A 35 11.10 13.53 -3.70
N GLU A 36 12.21 12.83 -3.94
CA GLU A 36 12.44 12.12 -5.20
C GLU A 36 11.77 10.74 -5.23
N GLN A 37 11.59 10.10 -4.07
CA GLN A 37 11.00 8.77 -3.94
C GLN A 37 9.49 8.84 -3.63
N LEU A 38 8.66 9.13 -4.63
CA LEU A 38 7.21 9.38 -4.45
C LEU A 38 6.39 8.19 -3.92
N SER A 39 6.90 6.97 -4.04
CA SER A 39 6.22 5.73 -3.64
C SER A 39 6.77 5.13 -2.35
N CYS A 40 7.72 5.78 -1.69
CA CYS A 40 8.41 5.28 -0.51
C CYS A 40 8.32 6.28 0.65
N LEU A 41 8.24 5.75 1.87
CA LEU A 41 8.26 6.50 3.12
C LEU A 41 9.10 5.71 4.13
N ASN A 42 9.92 6.39 4.91
CA ASN A 42 10.70 5.79 5.97
C ASN A 42 10.40 6.49 7.28
N PHE A 43 10.30 5.74 8.37
CA PHE A 43 10.14 6.27 9.71
C PHE A 43 10.76 5.29 10.71
N LEU A 44 11.11 5.81 11.88
CA LEU A 44 11.51 5.03 13.04
C LEU A 44 10.31 4.84 13.97
N TRP A 45 10.35 3.81 14.80
CA TRP A 45 9.35 3.58 15.83
C TRP A 45 10.02 2.86 17.00
N ASP A 46 9.45 3.00 18.19
CA ASP A 46 9.94 2.29 19.38
C ASP A 46 9.28 0.92 19.47
N SER A 47 10.09 -0.15 19.43
CA SER A 47 9.60 -1.53 19.54
C SER A 47 8.97 -1.87 20.89
N GLN A 48 9.16 -1.02 21.91
CA GLN A 48 8.55 -1.19 23.23
C GLN A 48 7.18 -0.50 23.35
N GLN A 49 6.74 0.22 22.33
CA GLN A 49 5.48 0.96 22.30
C GLN A 49 4.60 0.51 21.14
N GLU A 50 3.29 0.76 21.25
CA GLU A 50 2.38 0.56 20.13
C GLU A 50 2.63 1.61 19.04
N CYS A 51 2.68 1.15 17.78
CA CYS A 51 2.91 1.99 16.61
C CYS A 51 1.83 1.72 15.55
N SER A 52 1.20 2.76 15.03
CA SER A 52 0.23 2.69 13.94
C SER A 52 0.50 3.77 12.89
N ALA A 53 0.55 3.36 11.63
CA ALA A 53 0.78 4.25 10.48
C ALA A 53 -0.46 4.26 9.59
N TYR A 54 -1.04 5.44 9.38
CA TYR A 54 -2.15 5.64 8.46
C TYR A 54 -1.62 6.10 7.12
N ILE A 55 -1.61 5.22 6.13
CA ILE A 55 -1.10 5.54 4.79
C ILE A 55 -2.20 5.99 3.85
N LYS A 56 -1.88 6.94 2.97
CA LYS A 56 -2.74 7.43 1.88
C LYS A 56 -2.12 7.06 0.55
N LEU A 57 -2.92 6.48 -0.33
CA LEU A 57 -2.55 6.18 -1.71
C LEU A 57 -3.28 7.14 -2.66
N ASN A 58 -2.52 8.02 -3.31
CA ASN A 58 -3.09 9.04 -4.22
C ASN A 58 -3.22 8.54 -5.66
N ALA A 59 -2.56 7.43 -5.99
CA ALA A 59 -2.60 6.77 -7.30
C ALA A 59 -3.78 5.78 -7.38
N ILE A 60 -4.63 5.89 -8.41
CA ILE A 60 -5.71 4.93 -8.67
C ILE A 60 -5.20 3.84 -9.62
N SER A 61 -5.59 2.58 -9.39
CA SER A 61 -5.15 1.42 -10.17
C SER A 61 -5.40 1.50 -11.68
N THR A 62 -6.40 2.26 -12.12
CA THR A 62 -6.71 2.47 -13.56
C THR A 62 -5.87 3.57 -14.21
N GLU A 63 -5.11 4.35 -13.46
CA GLU A 63 -4.20 5.35 -14.04
C GLU A 63 -2.94 4.70 -14.65
N PHE A 64 -2.69 3.43 -14.28
CA PHE A 64 -1.52 2.65 -14.68
C PHE A 64 -1.86 1.60 -15.76
N THR A 65 -3.03 1.68 -16.40
CA THR A 65 -3.41 0.80 -17.52
C THR A 65 -2.97 1.39 -18.85
N ALA A 66 -2.69 0.52 -19.84
CA ALA A 66 -2.21 0.94 -21.15
C ALA A 66 -3.24 1.79 -21.92
N LYS A 67 -4.54 1.52 -21.73
CA LYS A 67 -5.62 2.33 -22.29
C LYS A 67 -6.37 3.02 -21.16
N ARG A 68 -6.45 4.35 -21.25
CA ARG A 68 -7.25 5.19 -20.32
C ARG A 68 -8.76 5.14 -20.63
N HIS A 69 -9.17 4.37 -21.64
CA HIS A 69 -10.59 4.17 -21.96
C HIS A 69 -11.23 3.21 -20.96
N GLY A 70 -12.46 3.53 -20.54
CA GLY A 70 -13.17 2.76 -19.53
C GLY A 70 -13.34 1.29 -19.92
N GLY A 71 -13.12 0.38 -18.95
CA GLY A 71 -13.34 -1.06 -19.13
C GLY A 71 -12.11 -1.94 -18.86
N GLU A 72 -10.90 -1.39 -18.87
CA GLU A 72 -9.70 -2.16 -18.51
C GLU A 72 -9.59 -2.42 -17.00
N LYS A 73 -9.12 -3.63 -16.66
CA LYS A 73 -8.87 -4.03 -15.28
C LYS A 73 -7.67 -3.25 -14.76
N GLY A 74 -7.90 -2.38 -13.77
CA GLY A 74 -6.84 -1.63 -13.10
C GLY A 74 -5.72 -2.53 -12.57
N VAL A 75 -4.48 -2.02 -12.63
CA VAL A 75 -3.27 -2.68 -12.15
C VAL A 75 -3.31 -2.82 -10.63
N SER A 76 -3.00 -4.01 -10.11
CA SER A 76 -2.86 -4.20 -8.66
C SER A 76 -1.50 -3.69 -8.22
N PHE A 77 -1.47 -2.90 -7.15
CA PHE A 77 -0.24 -2.45 -6.52
C PHE A 77 0.19 -3.42 -5.43
N ARG A 78 1.47 -3.40 -5.08
CA ARG A 78 2.00 -4.12 -3.92
C ARG A 78 2.47 -3.08 -2.91
N ILE A 79 1.88 -3.11 -1.71
CA ILE A 79 2.44 -2.38 -0.57
C ILE A 79 3.46 -3.32 0.06
N GLN A 80 4.69 -2.84 0.22
CA GLN A 80 5.75 -3.57 0.88
C GLN A 80 6.21 -2.78 2.10
N GLN A 81 6.27 -3.47 3.23
CA GLN A 81 6.73 -2.97 4.49
C GLN A 81 8.02 -3.71 4.84
N CYS A 82 9.11 -2.99 5.05
CA CYS A 82 10.38 -3.57 5.46
C CYS A 82 10.87 -2.92 6.75
N THR A 83 11.15 -3.73 7.76
CA THR A 83 11.72 -3.32 9.04
C THR A 83 13.21 -3.58 9.01
N SER A 84 14.01 -2.56 9.26
CA SER A 84 15.46 -2.69 9.45
C SER A 84 15.87 -2.12 10.80
N ARG A 85 16.91 -2.71 11.40
CA ARG A 85 17.58 -2.13 12.56
C ARG A 85 18.48 -1.00 12.06
N PRO A 86 18.34 0.24 12.58
CA PRO A 86 19.28 1.30 12.26
C PRO A 86 20.70 0.90 12.69
N GLY A 87 21.69 1.28 11.89
CA GLY A 87 23.11 1.05 12.20
C GLY A 87 23.54 1.76 13.49
N CYS A 88 24.53 1.22 14.19
CA CYS A 88 25.10 1.88 15.36
C CYS A 88 26.13 2.93 14.89
N PRO A 89 26.10 4.19 15.36
CA PRO A 89 27.05 5.22 14.93
C PRO A 89 28.51 4.93 15.31
N SER A 90 28.78 3.97 16.20
CA SER A 90 30.12 3.57 16.65
C SER A 90 30.77 2.46 15.81
N SER A 91 30.09 1.97 14.78
CA SER A 91 30.56 0.90 13.89
C SER A 91 30.04 1.20 12.49
N ASP A 92 30.81 0.95 11.43
CA ASP A 92 30.38 1.05 10.03
C ASP A 92 29.33 -0.03 9.66
N CYS A 93 28.30 -0.18 10.48
CA CYS A 93 27.22 -1.13 10.28
C CYS A 93 26.12 -0.45 9.47
N THR A 94 25.94 -0.93 8.25
CA THR A 94 24.77 -0.62 7.42
C THR A 94 23.48 -1.06 8.12
N PRO A 95 22.32 -0.42 7.83
CA PRO A 95 21.04 -0.87 8.34
C PRO A 95 20.82 -2.35 8.04
N LYS A 96 20.52 -3.14 9.08
CA LYS A 96 20.31 -4.58 8.94
C LYS A 96 18.83 -4.85 8.75
N LEU A 97 18.44 -5.39 7.59
CA LEU A 97 17.06 -5.83 7.36
C LEU A 97 16.69 -6.94 8.35
N ILE A 98 15.55 -6.79 9.02
CA ILE A 98 15.01 -7.76 9.97
C ILE A 98 13.91 -8.58 9.29
N HIS A 99 12.96 -7.90 8.66
CA HIS A 99 11.76 -8.52 8.11
C HIS A 99 11.20 -7.65 6.97
N CYS A 100 10.63 -8.29 5.96
CA CYS A 100 9.79 -7.63 4.96
C CYS A 100 8.52 -8.43 4.79
N ALA A 101 7.39 -7.75 4.67
CA ALA A 101 6.14 -8.36 4.27
C ALA A 101 5.41 -7.45 3.28
N SER A 102 4.45 -8.03 2.57
CA SER A 102 3.70 -7.31 1.55
C SER A 102 2.23 -7.73 1.46
N CYS A 103 1.44 -6.87 0.85
CA CYS A 103 0.09 -7.21 0.42
C CYS A 103 -0.21 -6.60 -0.95
N GLN A 104 -1.13 -7.24 -1.67
CA GLN A 104 -1.65 -6.67 -2.91
C GLN A 104 -2.86 -5.80 -2.61
N VAL A 105 -2.86 -4.60 -3.18
CA VAL A 105 -3.96 -3.65 -3.04
C VAL A 105 -4.44 -3.19 -4.41
N LYS A 106 -5.71 -2.81 -4.47
CA LYS A 106 -6.29 -2.16 -5.64
C LYS A 106 -6.97 -0.89 -5.19
N VAL A 107 -6.52 0.23 -5.75
CA VAL A 107 -7.00 1.56 -5.39
C VAL A 107 -8.07 1.97 -6.37
N PHE A 108 -9.21 2.42 -5.85
CA PHE A 108 -10.37 2.83 -6.63
C PHE A 108 -10.66 4.31 -6.39
N LYS A 109 -11.41 4.92 -7.31
CA LYS A 109 -12.07 6.22 -7.05
C LYS A 109 -12.97 6.13 -5.81
N PRO A 110 -13.34 7.27 -5.18
CA PRO A 110 -14.24 7.29 -4.03
C PRO A 110 -15.48 6.43 -4.23
N LYS A 111 -15.86 5.65 -3.21
CA LYS A 111 -16.95 4.64 -3.21
C LYS A 111 -16.75 3.46 -4.18
N GLY A 112 -15.71 3.46 -5.00
CA GLY A 112 -15.43 2.37 -5.94
C GLY A 112 -15.03 1.09 -5.23
N ALA A 113 -14.24 1.19 -4.16
CA ALA A 113 -13.88 0.07 -3.30
C ALA A 113 -15.11 -0.55 -2.64
N ASP A 114 -16.00 0.27 -2.04
CA ASP A 114 -17.23 -0.21 -1.39
C ASP A 114 -18.16 -0.92 -2.36
N ARG A 115 -18.37 -0.32 -3.55
CA ARG A 115 -19.18 -0.93 -4.62
C ARG A 115 -18.60 -2.27 -5.07
N LYS A 116 -17.27 -2.34 -5.23
CA LYS A 116 -16.57 -3.57 -5.63
C LYS A 116 -16.70 -4.64 -4.55
N TYR A 117 -16.45 -4.29 -3.29
CA TYR A 117 -16.60 -5.18 -2.14
C TYR A 117 -18.02 -5.76 -2.07
N LYS A 118 -19.06 -4.90 -2.13
CA LYS A 118 -20.46 -5.34 -2.12
C LYS A 118 -20.78 -6.30 -3.27
N THR A 119 -20.36 -5.95 -4.49
CA THR A 119 -20.61 -6.78 -5.69
C THR A 119 -19.91 -8.13 -5.60
N ASP A 120 -18.67 -8.16 -5.13
CA ASP A 120 -17.90 -9.40 -4.99
C ASP A 120 -18.47 -10.29 -3.88
N LYS A 121 -18.91 -9.70 -2.76
CA LYS A 121 -19.60 -10.41 -1.67
C LYS A 121 -20.90 -11.05 -2.15
N GLU A 122 -21.79 -10.31 -2.80
CA GLU A 122 -23.04 -10.84 -3.36
C GLU A 122 -22.78 -11.95 -4.40
N LYS A 123 -21.70 -11.83 -5.17
CA LYS A 123 -21.29 -12.85 -6.14
C LYS A 123 -20.82 -14.12 -5.47
N ILE A 124 -20.07 -14.03 -4.38
CA ILE A 124 -19.60 -15.19 -3.61
C ILE A 124 -20.76 -15.85 -2.88
N GLU A 125 -21.68 -15.09 -2.30
CA GLU A 125 -22.84 -15.63 -1.57
C GLU A 125 -23.74 -16.52 -2.44
N LYS A 126 -23.90 -16.17 -3.72
CA LYS A 126 -24.68 -16.92 -4.72
C LYS A 126 -24.01 -18.20 -5.23
N LYS A 127 -22.74 -18.46 -4.90
CA LYS A 127 -22.02 -19.67 -5.32
C LYS A 127 -22.34 -20.87 -4.44
N SER A 128 -22.12 -22.08 -4.97
CA SER A 128 -22.19 -23.30 -4.16
C SER A 128 -21.09 -23.33 -3.09
N GLU A 129 -21.28 -24.16 -2.06
CA GLU A 129 -20.31 -24.31 -0.97
C GLU A 129 -18.93 -24.77 -1.49
N SER A 130 -18.92 -25.74 -2.40
CA SER A 130 -17.70 -26.22 -3.07
C SER A 130 -17.01 -25.17 -3.96
N GLU A 131 -17.74 -24.19 -4.47
CA GLU A 131 -17.16 -23.07 -5.20
C GLU A 131 -16.61 -22.00 -4.25
N LYS A 132 -17.26 -21.78 -3.09
CA LYS A 132 -16.84 -20.80 -2.08
C LYS A 132 -15.47 -21.16 -1.50
N GLU A 133 -15.20 -22.45 -1.27
CA GLU A 133 -13.91 -22.96 -0.78
C GLU A 133 -12.71 -22.62 -1.68
N LYS A 134 -12.94 -22.29 -2.95
CA LYS A 134 -11.89 -21.89 -3.90
C LYS A 134 -11.42 -20.45 -3.71
N TYR A 135 -12.11 -19.65 -2.91
CA TYR A 135 -11.81 -18.24 -2.69
C TYR A 135 -11.20 -18.01 -1.30
N GLN A 136 -10.33 -17.01 -1.20
CA GLN A 136 -9.81 -16.59 0.09
C GLN A 136 -10.95 -15.99 0.93
N PRO A 137 -11.08 -16.37 2.22
CA PRO A 137 -12.07 -15.79 3.11
C PRO A 137 -11.82 -14.28 3.31
N SER A 138 -12.90 -13.53 3.52
CA SER A 138 -12.82 -12.10 3.83
C SER A 138 -12.57 -11.90 5.32
N PHE A 139 -11.63 -11.02 5.66
CA PHE A 139 -11.30 -10.64 7.02
C PHE A 139 -11.40 -9.12 7.18
N GLU A 140 -11.56 -8.65 8.43
CA GLU A 140 -11.58 -7.22 8.76
C GLU A 140 -10.22 -6.56 8.54
N TYR A 141 -9.14 -7.31 8.76
CA TYR A 141 -7.77 -6.88 8.54
C TYR A 141 -7.02 -7.90 7.68
N THR A 142 -6.03 -7.42 6.92
CA THR A 142 -5.11 -8.27 6.16
C THR A 142 -3.83 -8.44 6.96
N VAL A 143 -3.48 -9.68 7.29
CA VAL A 143 -2.14 -10.00 7.81
C VAL A 143 -1.18 -10.00 6.62
N LEU A 144 -0.14 -9.18 6.70
CA LEU A 144 0.88 -9.15 5.65
C LEU A 144 1.61 -10.50 5.61
N SER A 145 1.85 -11.00 4.40
CA SER A 145 2.64 -12.20 4.17
C SER A 145 4.05 -11.82 3.71
N GLU A 146 5.04 -12.64 4.04
CA GLU A 146 6.40 -12.55 3.46
C GLU A 146 6.36 -12.70 1.92
#